data_AF-A0A7X6WSL6-F1
#
_entry.id   AF-A0A7X6WSL6-F1
#
_cell.length_a   1.000
_cell.length_b   1.000
_cell.length_c   1.000
_cell.angle_alpha   90.00
_cell.angle_beta   90.00
_cell.angle_gamma   90.00
#
_symmetry.space_group_name_H-M   'P 1'
#
loop_
_entity.id
_entity.type
_entity.pdbx_description
1 polymer ?
#
loop_
_entity_poly.entity_id
_entity_poly.type
_entity_poly.pdbx_seq_one_letter_code
_entity_poly.pdbx_strand_id
1 'polypeptide(L)'
;MIGIEKVKGELKKYKYVYVAVFFMFVLGVFLRVYKFDSLMHFELDQARDIFVIKGAIENGIENLPLLGPQARGKELYLGPIFYYFSYVSSLIFGISPRSMALPDLLFSIFSIPLFYLFARLFLSIRWVAISITAILSTSLFLVTYGRFAWNPNGMFFWSLLTFYSLLRAYEDRKLKAKWFLLFVFSLSILTQLHFIAFVSVPLVVLFYLVMVKIRIPWRVALGSFFILLFLYSPVILSEIKTKGRNIDSFLDAIKLNRGIETVDDREDGANRGFAEKTLRAFQETSTFYWNIVSSDNNGGYNIRIKKDDQNFFRIICNENCKNNL
;
A
#
# COMPACT_ATOMS: atom_id res chain seq x y z
N MET A 1 -33.08 10.16 20.28
CA MET A 1 -33.82 11.00 19.31
C MET A 1 -33.09 12.30 18.92
N ILE A 2 -32.37 12.97 19.82
CA ILE A 2 -31.64 14.24 19.56
C ILE A 2 -30.60 14.16 18.41
N GLY A 3 -30.02 12.98 18.16
CA GLY A 3 -29.04 12.79 17.08
C GLY A 3 -29.65 12.79 15.66
N ILE A 4 -30.88 12.30 15.50
CA ILE A 4 -31.48 12.13 14.17
C ILE A 4 -31.94 13.48 13.60
N GLU A 5 -32.52 14.35 14.43
CA GLU A 5 -32.92 15.69 14.01
C GLU A 5 -31.72 16.59 13.70
N LYS A 6 -30.64 16.47 14.48
CA LYS A 6 -29.38 17.19 14.22
C LYS A 6 -28.75 16.76 12.89
N VAL A 7 -28.77 15.46 12.59
CA VAL A 7 -28.30 14.92 11.31
C VAL A 7 -29.19 15.38 10.15
N LYS A 8 -30.52 15.37 10.32
CA LYS A 8 -31.47 15.90 9.32
C LYS A 8 -31.25 17.40 9.06
N GLY A 9 -30.97 18.20 10.09
CA GLY A 9 -30.68 19.62 9.98
C GLY A 9 -29.38 19.92 9.21
N GLU A 10 -28.29 19.19 9.51
CA GLU A 10 -27.03 19.27 8.78
C GLU A 10 -27.19 18.84 7.31
N LEU A 11 -27.92 17.75 7.04
CA LEU A 11 -28.22 17.26 5.69
C LEU A 11 -28.99 18.31 4.86
N LYS A 12 -29.98 18.97 5.46
CA LYS A 12 -30.76 20.02 4.79
C LYS A 12 -29.91 21.27 4.52
N LYS A 13 -29.03 21.64 5.46
CA LYS A 13 -28.14 22.81 5.36
C LYS A 13 -27.05 22.63 4.28
N TYR A 14 -26.50 21.43 4.14
CA TYR A 14 -25.41 21.14 3.18
C TYR A 14 -25.83 20.20 2.05
N LYS A 15 -27.12 20.18 1.68
CA LYS A 15 -27.67 19.24 0.67
C LYS A 15 -26.83 19.17 -0.61
N TYR A 16 -26.38 20.32 -1.13
CA TYR A 16 -25.60 20.39 -2.37
C TYR A 16 -24.22 19.73 -2.24
N VAL A 17 -23.60 19.78 -1.06
CA VAL A 17 -22.33 19.11 -0.77
C VAL A 17 -22.50 17.60 -0.83
N TYR A 18 -23.55 17.08 -0.19
CA TYR A 18 -23.81 15.65 -0.19
C TYR A 18 -24.19 15.12 -1.57
N VAL A 19 -24.95 15.89 -2.34
CA VAL A 19 -25.24 15.57 -3.76
C VAL A 19 -23.94 15.55 -4.57
N ALA A 20 -23.05 16.52 -4.40
CA ALA A 20 -21.76 16.55 -5.11
C ALA A 20 -20.88 15.34 -4.77
N VAL A 21 -20.75 15.00 -3.47
CA VAL A 21 -20.00 13.81 -3.03
C VAL A 21 -20.64 12.52 -3.57
N PHE A 22 -21.97 12.43 -3.57
CA PHE A 22 -22.67 11.29 -4.12
C PHE A 22 -22.43 11.15 -5.63
N PHE A 23 -22.50 12.26 -6.38
CA PHE A 23 -22.20 12.25 -7.81
C PHE A 23 -20.76 11.81 -8.10
N MET A 24 -19.77 12.31 -7.33
CA MET A 24 -18.38 11.87 -7.45
C MET A 24 -18.19 10.40 -7.09
N PHE A 25 -18.91 9.91 -6.10
CA PHE A 25 -18.93 8.49 -5.77
C PHE A 25 -19.47 7.65 -6.92
N VAL A 26 -20.62 8.01 -7.48
CA VAL A 26 -21.23 7.31 -8.63
C VAL A 26 -20.29 7.35 -9.85
N LEU A 27 -19.70 8.50 -10.15
CA LEU A 27 -18.73 8.64 -11.25
C LEU A 27 -17.49 7.77 -11.01
N GLY A 28 -16.92 7.81 -9.81
CA GLY A 28 -15.75 7.01 -9.45
C GLY A 28 -16.02 5.51 -9.46
N VAL A 29 -17.23 5.07 -9.08
CA VAL A 29 -17.71 3.69 -9.23
C VAL A 29 -17.82 3.33 -10.70
N PHE A 30 -18.47 4.17 -11.51
CA PHE A 30 -18.62 3.94 -12.95
C PHE A 30 -17.25 3.77 -13.62
N LEU A 31 -16.28 4.64 -13.36
CA LEU A 31 -14.94 4.55 -13.94
C LEU A 31 -14.18 3.26 -13.55
N ARG A 32 -14.48 2.67 -12.40
CA ARG A 32 -13.84 1.42 -11.93
C ARG A 32 -14.55 0.17 -12.42
N VAL A 33 -15.87 0.21 -12.58
CA VAL A 33 -16.70 -0.96 -12.94
C VAL A 33 -16.97 -1.04 -14.44
N TYR A 34 -16.98 0.09 -15.15
CA TYR A 34 -17.24 0.12 -16.59
C TYR A 34 -16.25 -0.79 -17.31
N LYS A 35 -16.77 -1.78 -18.05
CA LYS A 35 -15.96 -2.76 -18.80
C LYS A 35 -14.90 -3.43 -17.91
N PHE A 36 -15.24 -3.75 -16.66
CA PHE A 36 -14.33 -4.28 -15.63
C PHE A 36 -13.40 -5.36 -16.19
N ASP A 37 -14.00 -6.45 -16.69
CA ASP A 37 -13.25 -7.62 -17.18
C ASP A 37 -12.32 -7.30 -18.36
N SER A 38 -12.79 -6.51 -19.34
CA SER A 38 -12.03 -6.24 -20.56
C SER A 38 -10.91 -5.21 -20.42
N LEU A 39 -10.96 -4.36 -19.39
CA LEU A 39 -9.92 -3.34 -19.15
C LEU A 39 -9.12 -3.65 -17.88
N MET A 40 -9.28 -4.84 -17.32
CA MET A 40 -8.50 -5.30 -16.18
C MET A 40 -7.09 -5.64 -16.64
N HIS A 41 -6.10 -5.13 -15.91
CA HIS A 41 -4.72 -5.51 -16.11
C HIS A 41 -4.51 -6.96 -15.64
N PHE A 42 -3.76 -7.74 -16.41
CA PHE A 42 -3.51 -9.15 -16.11
C PHE A 42 -2.11 -9.56 -16.55
N GLU A 43 -1.28 -9.90 -15.58
CA GLU A 43 0.12 -10.26 -15.74
C GLU A 43 0.46 -11.50 -14.88
N LEU A 44 1.75 -11.82 -14.81
CA LEU A 44 2.30 -12.95 -14.08
C LEU A 44 1.88 -12.98 -12.60
N ASP A 45 1.78 -11.83 -11.93
CA ASP A 45 1.36 -11.77 -10.53
C ASP A 45 -0.08 -12.26 -10.36
N GLN A 46 -1.01 -11.77 -11.19
CA GLN A 46 -2.42 -12.18 -11.14
C GLN A 46 -2.58 -13.66 -11.47
N ALA A 47 -1.84 -14.14 -12.48
CA ALA A 47 -1.83 -15.56 -12.84
C ALA A 47 -1.33 -16.43 -11.68
N ARG A 48 -0.18 -16.10 -11.08
CA ARG A 48 0.38 -16.81 -9.91
C ARG A 48 -0.65 -16.87 -8.78
N ASP A 49 -1.22 -15.72 -8.42
CA ASP A 49 -2.09 -15.60 -7.25
C ASP A 49 -3.41 -16.36 -7.45
N ILE A 50 -3.93 -16.43 -8.69
CA ILE A 50 -5.07 -17.30 -9.03
C ILE A 50 -4.76 -18.76 -8.75
N PHE A 51 -3.59 -19.26 -9.14
CA PHE A 51 -3.25 -20.68 -8.93
C PHE A 51 -3.11 -21.03 -7.44
N VAL A 52 -2.58 -20.09 -6.63
CA VAL A 52 -2.54 -20.25 -5.17
C VAL A 52 -3.96 -20.40 -4.61
N ILE A 53 -4.88 -19.50 -4.98
CA ILE A 53 -6.27 -19.53 -4.49
C ILE A 53 -7.04 -20.72 -5.04
N LYS A 54 -6.81 -21.09 -6.31
CA LYS A 54 -7.39 -22.27 -6.95
C LYS A 54 -7.04 -23.54 -6.18
N GLY A 55 -5.76 -23.69 -5.81
CA GLY A 55 -5.31 -24.81 -4.99
C GLY A 55 -6.05 -24.91 -3.65
N ALA A 56 -6.29 -23.78 -2.99
CA ALA A 56 -7.06 -23.73 -1.73
C ALA A 56 -8.54 -24.07 -1.90
N ILE A 57 -9.17 -23.65 -3.01
CA ILE A 57 -10.59 -23.93 -3.25
C ILE A 57 -10.82 -25.38 -3.70
N GLU A 58 -9.96 -25.89 -4.58
CA GLU A 58 -10.13 -27.24 -5.15
C GLU A 58 -9.63 -28.35 -4.23
N ASN A 59 -8.55 -28.11 -3.48
CA ASN A 59 -7.90 -29.14 -2.66
C ASN A 59 -8.11 -28.95 -1.15
N GLY A 60 -8.90 -27.96 -0.73
CA GLY A 60 -9.21 -27.71 0.68
C GLY A 60 -8.44 -26.54 1.31
N ILE A 61 -9.04 -25.97 2.36
CA ILE A 61 -8.57 -24.75 3.05
C ILE A 61 -7.18 -24.88 3.65
N GLU A 62 -6.72 -26.09 3.93
CA GLU A 62 -5.36 -26.42 4.37
C GLU A 62 -4.28 -26.02 3.36
N ASN A 63 -4.64 -25.86 2.08
CA ASN A 63 -3.74 -25.35 1.04
C ASN A 63 -3.71 -23.82 0.97
N LEU A 64 -4.54 -23.14 1.76
CA LEU A 64 -4.47 -21.69 1.88
C LEU A 64 -3.17 -21.32 2.61
N PRO A 65 -2.31 -20.47 2.02
CA PRO A 65 -0.98 -20.26 2.55
C PRO A 65 -1.00 -19.45 3.84
N LEU A 66 -0.13 -19.82 4.77
CA LEU A 66 0.07 -19.08 6.03
C LEU A 66 0.83 -17.76 5.85
N LEU A 67 1.46 -17.58 4.68
CA LEU A 67 2.20 -16.38 4.28
C LEU A 67 1.64 -15.83 2.95
N GLY A 68 1.81 -14.53 2.76
CA GLY A 68 1.36 -13.78 1.59
C GLY A 68 2.35 -13.80 0.44
N PRO A 69 2.17 -12.90 -0.54
CA PRO A 69 3.11 -12.71 -1.64
C PRO A 69 4.52 -12.38 -1.16
N GLN A 70 5.50 -12.72 -1.99
CA GLN A 70 6.90 -12.44 -1.74
C GLN A 70 7.17 -10.94 -1.75
N ALA A 71 7.92 -10.45 -0.76
CA ALA A 71 8.14 -9.02 -0.54
C ALA A 71 9.46 -8.52 -1.16
N ARG A 72 10.57 -9.22 -0.89
CA ARG A 72 11.93 -8.85 -1.33
C ARG A 72 12.91 -10.01 -1.15
N GLY A 73 13.95 -10.11 -1.98
CA GLY A 73 14.94 -11.19 -1.88
C GLY A 73 14.33 -12.56 -2.22
N LYS A 74 15.01 -13.67 -1.90
CA LYS A 74 14.54 -15.01 -2.28
C LYS A 74 13.46 -15.61 -1.35
N GLU A 75 13.40 -15.22 -0.08
CA GLU A 75 12.61 -15.97 0.92
C GLU A 75 11.81 -15.11 1.92
N LEU A 76 11.72 -13.79 1.75
CA LEU A 76 10.88 -12.96 2.61
C LEU A 76 9.46 -12.82 2.05
N TYR A 77 8.47 -13.23 2.84
CA TYR A 77 7.05 -13.18 2.49
C TYR A 77 6.27 -12.26 3.44
N LEU A 78 5.16 -11.73 2.93
CA LEU A 78 4.23 -10.89 3.69
C LEU A 78 3.25 -11.72 4.51
N GLY A 79 2.34 -11.07 5.23
CA GLY A 79 1.18 -11.75 5.81
C GLY A 79 0.15 -12.13 4.74
N PRO A 80 -0.68 -13.16 4.97
CA PRO A 80 -1.49 -13.75 3.90
C PRO A 80 -2.80 -13.02 3.61
N ILE A 81 -3.07 -11.88 4.26
CA ILE A 81 -4.39 -11.22 4.18
C ILE A 81 -4.86 -10.93 2.75
N PHE A 82 -3.93 -10.62 1.84
CA PHE A 82 -4.23 -10.42 0.42
C PHE A 82 -4.84 -11.68 -0.22
N TYR A 83 -4.22 -12.84 0.01
CA TYR A 83 -4.78 -14.12 -0.44
C TYR A 83 -6.11 -14.44 0.22
N TYR A 84 -6.31 -14.03 1.47
CA TYR A 84 -7.54 -14.34 2.19
C TYR A 84 -8.72 -13.52 1.64
N PHE A 85 -8.50 -12.26 1.26
CA PHE A 85 -9.50 -11.48 0.53
C PHE A 85 -9.88 -12.14 -0.79
N SER A 86 -8.88 -12.55 -1.56
CA SER A 86 -9.06 -13.22 -2.86
C SER A 86 -9.75 -14.58 -2.73
N TYR A 87 -9.43 -15.33 -1.68
CA TYR A 87 -10.07 -16.61 -1.34
C TYR A 87 -11.55 -16.43 -1.03
N VAL A 88 -11.91 -15.51 -0.12
CA VAL A 88 -13.31 -15.23 0.23
C VAL A 88 -14.10 -14.77 -0.99
N SER A 89 -13.52 -13.90 -1.82
CA SER A 89 -14.16 -13.46 -3.06
C SER A 89 -14.40 -14.62 -4.03
N SER A 90 -13.38 -15.46 -4.24
CA SER A 90 -13.47 -16.60 -5.16
C SER A 90 -14.40 -17.71 -4.65
N LEU A 91 -14.56 -17.84 -3.33
CA LEU A 91 -15.53 -18.75 -2.72
C LEU A 91 -16.97 -18.33 -3.04
N ILE A 92 -17.25 -17.03 -3.08
CA ILE A 92 -18.60 -16.48 -3.33
C ILE A 92 -18.91 -16.40 -4.83
N PHE A 93 -17.94 -16.00 -5.65
CA PHE A 93 -18.14 -15.66 -7.06
C PHE A 93 -17.49 -16.64 -8.05
N GLY A 94 -16.90 -17.73 -7.56
CA GLY A 94 -16.14 -18.69 -8.37
C GLY A 94 -14.71 -18.22 -8.65
N ILE A 95 -13.90 -19.10 -9.24
CA ILE A 95 -12.49 -18.83 -9.53
C ILE A 95 -12.37 -18.16 -10.89
N SER A 96 -11.93 -16.90 -10.91
CA SER A 96 -11.67 -16.16 -12.14
C SER A 96 -10.75 -14.96 -11.86
N PRO A 97 -10.08 -14.39 -12.87
CA PRO A 97 -9.36 -13.13 -12.70
C PRO A 97 -10.26 -12.00 -12.14
N ARG A 98 -11.53 -11.98 -12.58
CA ARG A 98 -12.53 -11.02 -12.12
C ARG A 98 -12.77 -11.13 -10.62
N SER A 99 -13.09 -12.33 -10.14
CA SER A 99 -13.41 -12.54 -8.72
C SER A 99 -12.21 -12.26 -7.81
N MET A 100 -11.00 -12.60 -8.26
CA MET A 100 -9.77 -12.24 -7.54
C MET A 100 -9.56 -10.74 -7.40
N ALA A 101 -9.97 -9.94 -8.39
CA ALA A 101 -9.83 -8.49 -8.38
C ALA A 101 -10.96 -7.74 -7.64
N LEU A 102 -12.07 -8.41 -7.29
CA LEU A 102 -13.20 -7.77 -6.63
C LEU A 102 -12.86 -7.11 -5.27
N PRO A 103 -12.03 -7.71 -4.38
CA PRO A 103 -11.66 -7.04 -3.14
C PRO A 103 -10.96 -5.71 -3.37
N ASP A 104 -9.97 -5.66 -4.26
CA ASP A 104 -9.25 -4.43 -4.62
C ASP A 104 -10.18 -3.39 -5.26
N LEU A 105 -11.12 -3.83 -6.12
CA LEU A 105 -12.18 -2.99 -6.66
C LEU A 105 -13.03 -2.35 -5.57
N LEU A 106 -13.48 -3.15 -4.59
CA LEU A 106 -14.28 -2.67 -3.47
C LEU A 106 -13.51 -1.70 -2.58
N PHE A 107 -12.24 -2.02 -2.26
CA PHE A 107 -11.38 -1.11 -1.50
C PHE A 107 -11.17 0.21 -2.25
N SER A 108 -10.95 0.17 -3.56
CA SER A 108 -10.81 1.37 -4.39
C SER A 108 -12.09 2.20 -4.43
N ILE A 109 -13.27 1.57 -4.52
CA ILE A 109 -14.56 2.27 -4.44
C ILE A 109 -14.78 2.89 -3.05
N PHE A 110 -14.56 2.14 -1.97
CA PHE A 110 -14.76 2.62 -0.60
C PHE A 110 -13.70 3.65 -0.17
N SER A 111 -12.57 3.72 -0.86
CA SER A 111 -11.58 4.78 -0.65
C SER A 111 -12.14 6.17 -0.95
N ILE A 112 -13.13 6.31 -1.85
CA ILE A 112 -13.70 7.61 -2.24
C ILE A 112 -14.41 8.30 -1.05
N PRO A 113 -15.45 7.71 -0.43
CA PRO A 113 -16.12 8.33 0.71
C PRO A 113 -15.19 8.41 1.93
N LEU A 114 -14.32 7.40 2.14
CA LEU A 114 -13.37 7.41 3.25
C LEU A 114 -12.34 8.54 3.11
N PHE A 115 -11.85 8.78 1.90
CA PHE A 115 -10.95 9.88 1.62
C PHE A 115 -11.63 11.24 1.87
N TYR A 116 -12.89 11.41 1.46
CA TYR A 116 -13.63 12.63 1.81
C TYR A 116 -13.67 12.84 3.32
N LEU A 117 -14.01 11.80 4.10
CA LEU A 117 -14.02 11.88 5.56
C LEU A 117 -12.64 12.20 6.14
N PHE A 118 -11.57 11.62 5.58
CA PHE A 118 -10.19 11.89 5.97
C PHE A 118 -9.78 13.34 5.66
N ALA A 119 -10.06 13.83 4.46
CA ALA A 119 -9.80 15.20 4.05
C ALA A 119 -10.54 16.22 4.95
N ARG A 120 -11.75 15.88 5.40
CA ARG A 120 -12.56 16.69 6.34
C ARG A 120 -11.95 16.81 7.74
N LEU A 121 -10.94 16.02 8.11
CA LEU A 121 -10.20 16.21 9.36
C LEU A 121 -9.28 17.43 9.32
N PHE A 122 -8.79 17.80 8.13
CA PHE A 122 -7.79 18.86 7.95
C PHE A 122 -8.36 20.08 7.23
N LEU A 123 -9.30 19.87 6.30
CA LEU A 123 -9.85 20.92 5.45
C LEU A 123 -11.17 21.43 6.03
N SER A 124 -11.15 22.66 6.56
CA SER A 124 -12.33 23.33 7.08
C SER A 124 -13.36 23.63 5.97
N ILE A 125 -12.89 23.99 4.78
CA ILE A 125 -13.71 24.34 3.61
C ILE A 125 -14.22 23.07 2.90
N ARG A 126 -15.54 22.89 2.87
CA ARG A 126 -16.19 21.70 2.29
C ARG A 126 -15.91 21.56 0.79
N TRP A 127 -15.97 22.67 0.05
CA TRP A 127 -15.72 22.66 -1.40
C TRP A 127 -14.31 22.20 -1.76
N VAL A 128 -13.29 22.57 -0.98
CA VAL A 128 -11.91 22.11 -1.22
C VAL A 128 -11.80 20.59 -0.99
N ALA A 129 -12.40 20.07 0.08
CA ALA A 129 -12.44 18.63 0.33
C ALA A 129 -13.14 17.88 -0.82
N ILE A 130 -14.28 18.40 -1.29
CA ILE A 130 -15.02 17.85 -2.45
C ILE A 130 -14.15 17.86 -3.70
N SER A 131 -13.49 18.98 -4.03
CA SER A 131 -12.66 19.10 -5.23
C SER A 131 -11.50 18.11 -5.22
N ILE A 132 -10.82 17.91 -4.09
CA ILE A 132 -9.72 16.94 -3.99
C ILE A 132 -10.27 15.49 -4.04
N THR A 133 -11.43 15.22 -3.43
CA THR A 133 -12.13 13.93 -3.61
C THR A 133 -12.51 13.70 -5.07
N ALA A 134 -12.87 14.74 -5.83
CA ALA A 134 -13.13 14.66 -7.27
C ALA A 134 -11.91 14.13 -8.02
N ILE A 135 -10.78 14.81 -7.82
CA ILE A 135 -9.49 14.48 -8.45
C ILE A 135 -9.12 13.03 -8.15
N LEU A 136 -9.31 12.60 -6.90
CA LEU A 136 -9.08 11.21 -6.49
C LEU A 136 -10.04 10.22 -7.15
N SER A 137 -11.33 10.56 -7.21
CA SER A 137 -12.37 9.68 -7.76
C SER A 137 -12.16 9.41 -9.26
N THR A 138 -11.62 10.39 -9.99
CA THR A 138 -11.36 10.32 -11.43
C THR A 138 -9.88 10.14 -11.80
N SER A 139 -9.01 9.94 -10.81
CA SER A 139 -7.57 9.73 -11.04
C SER A 139 -7.35 8.47 -11.85
N LEU A 140 -6.73 8.60 -13.03
CA LEU A 140 -6.40 7.46 -13.90
C LEU A 140 -5.60 6.41 -13.13
N PHE A 141 -4.58 6.83 -12.36
CA PHE A 141 -3.77 5.93 -11.55
C PHE A 141 -4.64 5.14 -10.55
N LEU A 142 -5.44 5.81 -9.71
CA LEU A 142 -6.24 5.12 -8.69
C LEU A 142 -7.40 4.31 -9.27
N VAL A 143 -7.90 4.67 -10.45
CA VAL A 143 -8.87 3.87 -11.20
C VAL A 143 -8.21 2.61 -11.72
N THR A 144 -7.08 2.71 -12.44
CA THR A 144 -6.38 1.56 -13.03
C THR A 144 -5.92 0.57 -11.96
N TYR A 145 -5.24 1.03 -10.91
CA TYR A 145 -4.84 0.16 -9.80
C TYR A 145 -6.00 -0.30 -8.93
N GLY A 146 -7.18 0.31 -9.04
CA GLY A 146 -8.40 -0.20 -8.43
C GLY A 146 -9.07 -1.33 -9.22
N ARG A 147 -8.54 -1.74 -10.38
CA ARG A 147 -9.25 -2.62 -11.31
C ARG A 147 -8.68 -4.03 -11.45
N PHE A 148 -7.57 -4.33 -10.78
CA PHE A 148 -6.94 -5.64 -10.86
C PHE A 148 -6.40 -6.07 -9.49
N ALA A 149 -6.20 -7.38 -9.34
CA ALA A 149 -5.68 -7.96 -8.10
C ALA A 149 -4.17 -7.71 -7.98
N TRP A 150 -3.74 -6.99 -6.96
CA TRP A 150 -2.33 -6.87 -6.62
C TRP A 150 -2.21 -6.44 -5.17
N ASN A 151 -1.30 -7.05 -4.42
CA ASN A 151 -1.21 -6.83 -2.98
C ASN A 151 -1.09 -5.36 -2.53
N PRO A 152 -0.47 -4.42 -3.29
CA PRO A 152 -0.43 -3.01 -2.91
C PRO A 152 -1.74 -2.25 -3.17
N ASN A 153 -2.65 -2.75 -4.01
CA ASN A 153 -3.81 -1.99 -4.49
C ASN A 153 -4.76 -1.62 -3.34
N GLY A 154 -5.00 -2.55 -2.42
CA GLY A 154 -5.74 -2.30 -1.19
C GLY A 154 -5.09 -1.29 -0.22
N MET A 155 -3.77 -1.02 -0.33
CA MET A 155 -3.06 -0.19 0.64
C MET A 155 -3.64 1.21 0.76
N PHE A 156 -4.12 1.80 -0.33
CA PHE A 156 -4.66 3.16 -0.30
C PHE A 156 -5.86 3.27 0.66
N PHE A 157 -6.82 2.35 0.53
CA PHE A 157 -7.97 2.25 1.43
C PHE A 157 -7.54 1.96 2.88
N TRP A 158 -6.70 0.95 3.08
CA TRP A 158 -6.29 0.51 4.42
C TRP A 158 -5.41 1.54 5.13
N SER A 159 -4.63 2.34 4.39
CA SER A 159 -3.88 3.49 4.92
C SER A 159 -4.82 4.61 5.36
N LEU A 160 -5.80 4.97 4.52
CA LEU A 160 -6.81 5.95 4.90
C LEU A 160 -7.56 5.51 6.16
N LEU A 161 -7.97 4.24 6.24
CA LEU A 161 -8.68 3.73 7.40
C LEU A 161 -7.81 3.76 8.66
N THR A 162 -6.53 3.39 8.54
CA THR A 162 -5.55 3.40 9.64
C THR A 162 -5.32 4.79 10.19
N PHE A 163 -5.00 5.77 9.34
CA PHE A 163 -4.73 7.12 9.82
C PHE A 163 -6.02 7.84 10.24
N TYR A 164 -7.13 7.61 9.54
CA TYR A 164 -8.43 8.17 9.94
C TYR A 164 -8.82 7.70 11.33
N SER A 165 -8.79 6.39 11.58
CA SER A 165 -9.16 5.82 12.86
C SER A 165 -8.17 6.18 13.97
N LEU A 166 -6.86 6.28 13.70
CA LEU A 166 -5.86 6.74 14.66
C LEU A 166 -6.15 8.18 15.13
N LEU A 167 -6.42 9.09 14.19
CA LEU A 167 -6.74 10.48 14.51
C LEU A 167 -8.07 10.61 15.26
N ARG A 168 -9.08 9.83 14.88
CA ARG A 168 -10.37 9.78 15.61
C ARG A 168 -10.28 9.10 16.96
N ALA A 169 -9.28 8.23 17.17
CA ALA A 169 -9.05 7.56 18.44
C ALA A 169 -8.59 8.53 19.52
N TYR A 170 -7.97 9.65 19.15
CA TYR A 170 -7.45 10.62 20.11
C TYR A 170 -7.94 12.04 19.79
N GLU A 171 -9.24 12.24 20.02
CA GLU A 171 -9.91 13.54 19.91
C GLU A 171 -10.15 14.10 21.32
N ASP A 172 -10.03 15.41 21.51
CA ASP A 172 -10.27 16.10 22.80
C ASP A 172 -9.43 15.57 23.99
N ARG A 173 -8.22 15.06 23.71
CA ARG A 173 -7.32 14.40 24.68
C ARG A 173 -7.93 13.20 25.40
N LYS A 174 -8.98 12.59 24.83
CA LYS A 174 -9.62 11.39 25.37
C LYS A 174 -9.54 10.27 24.36
N LEU A 175 -9.06 9.10 24.81
CA LEU A 175 -9.02 7.92 23.96
C LEU A 175 -10.43 7.38 23.72
N LYS A 176 -10.82 7.30 22.45
CA LYS A 176 -12.04 6.64 22.00
C LYS A 176 -11.73 5.19 21.61
N ALA A 177 -11.99 4.26 22.52
CA ALA A 177 -11.65 2.84 22.40
C ALA A 177 -12.04 2.21 21.05
N LYS A 178 -13.26 2.46 20.55
CA LYS A 178 -13.75 1.89 19.28
C LYS A 178 -12.87 2.28 18.09
N TRP A 179 -12.46 3.55 18.02
CA TRP A 179 -11.59 4.05 16.96
C TRP A 179 -10.16 3.52 17.10
N PHE A 180 -9.66 3.37 18.33
CA PHE A 180 -8.33 2.80 18.56
C PHE A 180 -8.26 1.32 18.14
N LEU A 181 -9.29 0.53 18.47
CA LEU A 181 -9.36 -0.87 18.03
C LEU A 181 -9.50 -0.99 16.52
N LEU A 182 -10.28 -0.11 15.88
CA LEU A 182 -10.37 -0.04 14.41
C LEU A 182 -9.02 0.31 13.79
N PHE A 183 -8.26 1.22 14.41
CA PHE A 183 -6.90 1.56 14.01
C PHE A 183 -5.97 0.36 14.06
N VAL A 184 -5.97 -0.40 15.16
CA VAL A 184 -5.14 -1.60 15.28
C VAL A 184 -5.54 -2.64 14.24
N PHE A 185 -6.84 -2.85 14.04
CA PHE A 185 -7.37 -3.75 13.02
C PHE A 185 -6.90 -3.37 11.60
N SER A 186 -7.10 -2.10 11.21
CA SER A 186 -6.70 -1.65 9.88
C SER A 186 -5.19 -1.59 9.69
N LEU A 187 -4.43 -1.23 10.73
CA LEU A 187 -2.97 -1.26 10.70
C LEU A 187 -2.47 -2.69 10.46
N SER A 188 -3.03 -3.66 11.19
CA SER A 188 -2.66 -5.07 11.10
C SER A 188 -2.91 -5.68 9.72
N ILE A 189 -3.94 -5.19 9.02
CA ILE A 189 -4.20 -5.58 7.62
C ILE A 189 -3.22 -4.87 6.70
N LEU A 190 -3.07 -3.55 6.84
CA LEU A 190 -2.19 -2.72 6.00
C LEU A 190 -0.74 -3.23 5.97
N THR A 191 -0.20 -3.60 7.14
CA THR A 191 1.17 -4.10 7.28
C THR A 191 1.38 -5.47 6.63
N GLN A 192 0.33 -6.19 6.26
CA GLN A 192 0.43 -7.45 5.54
C GLN A 192 0.34 -7.29 4.01
N LEU A 193 -0.04 -6.10 3.51
CA LEU A 193 -0.28 -5.88 2.09
C LEU A 193 1.00 -5.60 1.30
N HIS A 194 1.99 -4.94 1.90
CA HIS A 194 3.23 -4.61 1.20
C HIS A 194 4.38 -4.32 2.16
N PHE A 195 5.62 -4.57 1.72
CA PHE A 195 6.82 -4.38 2.54
C PHE A 195 7.01 -2.94 3.03
N ILE A 196 6.76 -1.96 2.15
CA ILE A 196 6.85 -0.55 2.55
C ILE A 196 5.87 -0.21 3.68
N ALA A 197 4.65 -0.75 3.64
CA ALA A 197 3.65 -0.53 4.69
C ALA A 197 4.01 -1.26 5.98
N PHE A 198 4.52 -2.49 5.86
CA PHE A 198 5.00 -3.29 6.98
C PHE A 198 6.03 -2.53 7.82
N VAL A 199 6.96 -1.81 7.18
CA VAL A 199 8.03 -1.10 7.89
C VAL A 199 7.64 0.35 8.22
N SER A 200 7.24 1.14 7.22
CA SER A 200 7.11 2.60 7.38
C SER A 200 5.92 3.01 8.24
N VAL A 201 4.77 2.35 8.10
CA VAL A 201 3.55 2.79 8.79
C VAL A 201 3.65 2.56 10.31
N PRO A 202 4.11 1.40 10.82
CA PRO A 202 4.36 1.23 12.24
C PRO A 202 5.34 2.24 12.82
N LEU A 203 6.38 2.64 12.08
CA LEU A 203 7.33 3.66 12.52
C LEU A 203 6.67 5.04 12.65
N VAL A 204 5.88 5.45 11.66
CA VAL A 204 5.12 6.72 11.70
C VAL A 204 4.11 6.72 12.85
N VAL A 205 3.40 5.60 13.03
CA VAL A 205 2.45 5.39 14.13
C VAL A 205 3.16 5.47 15.48
N LEU A 206 4.28 4.75 15.65
CA LEU A 206 5.05 4.75 16.90
C LEU A 206 5.53 6.16 17.22
N PHE A 207 6.09 6.88 16.25
CA PHE A 207 6.48 8.27 16.39
C PHE A 207 5.30 9.14 16.86
N TYR A 208 4.13 9.02 16.22
CA TYR A 208 2.92 9.73 16.61
C TYR A 208 2.49 9.39 18.06
N LEU A 209 2.44 8.11 18.43
CA LEU A 209 2.04 7.67 19.78
C LEU A 209 2.99 8.21 20.86
N VAL A 210 4.30 8.25 20.59
CA VAL A 210 5.33 8.79 21.49
C VAL A 210 5.18 10.31 21.63
N MET A 211 4.98 11.03 20.51
CA MET A 211 4.83 12.49 20.51
C MET A 211 3.56 12.95 21.23
N VAL A 212 2.44 12.25 21.01
CA VAL A 212 1.13 12.61 21.57
C VAL A 212 0.93 12.05 22.98
N LYS A 213 1.77 11.11 23.42
CA LYS A 213 1.75 10.48 24.75
C LYS A 213 0.39 9.90 25.11
N ILE A 214 -0.18 9.12 24.20
CA ILE A 214 -1.51 8.53 24.37
C ILE A 214 -1.47 7.47 25.47
N ARG A 215 -2.32 7.62 26.50
CA ARG A 215 -2.51 6.60 27.54
C ARG A 215 -3.55 5.58 27.09
N ILE A 216 -3.10 4.36 26.82
CA ILE A 216 -3.96 3.26 26.40
C ILE A 216 -4.43 2.50 27.65
N PRO A 217 -5.74 2.44 27.94
CA PRO A 217 -6.24 1.67 29.08
C PRO A 217 -6.08 0.18 28.80
N TRP A 218 -5.84 -0.61 29.85
CA TRP A 218 -5.52 -2.04 29.73
C TRP A 218 -6.55 -2.84 28.91
N ARG A 219 -7.85 -2.52 29.02
CA ARG A 219 -8.91 -3.18 28.25
C ARG A 219 -8.76 -2.99 26.74
N VAL A 220 -8.34 -1.79 26.32
CA VAL A 220 -8.08 -1.48 24.91
C VAL A 220 -6.78 -2.13 24.46
N ALA A 221 -5.75 -2.15 25.30
CA ALA A 221 -4.52 -2.87 25.02
C ALA A 221 -4.77 -4.38 24.83
N LEU A 222 -5.59 -5.00 25.70
CA LEU A 222 -5.97 -6.40 25.59
C LEU A 222 -6.78 -6.67 24.30
N GLY A 223 -7.75 -5.81 23.98
CA GLY A 223 -8.47 -5.92 22.71
C GLY A 223 -7.56 -5.78 21.49
N SER A 224 -6.59 -4.86 21.55
CA SER A 224 -5.59 -4.67 20.49
C SER A 224 -4.71 -5.90 20.32
N PHE A 225 -4.29 -6.52 21.43
CA PHE A 225 -3.51 -7.75 21.45
C PHE A 225 -4.28 -8.90 20.77
N PHE A 226 -5.56 -9.11 21.10
CA PHE A 226 -6.35 -10.16 20.46
C PHE A 226 -6.59 -9.93 18.96
N ILE A 227 -6.77 -8.67 18.54
CA ILE A 227 -6.87 -8.33 17.11
C ILE A 227 -5.57 -8.68 16.37
N LEU A 228 -4.43 -8.25 16.92
CA LEU A 228 -3.12 -8.56 16.34
C LEU A 228 -2.89 -10.07 16.31
N LEU A 229 -3.13 -10.76 17.43
CA LEU A 229 -2.96 -12.20 17.53
C LEU A 229 -3.82 -12.93 16.50
N PHE A 230 -5.09 -12.54 16.33
CA PHE A 230 -5.98 -13.15 15.35
C PHE A 230 -5.52 -12.90 13.91
N LEU A 231 -5.17 -11.66 13.55
CA LEU A 231 -4.79 -11.32 12.18
C LEU A 231 -3.39 -11.78 11.79
N TYR A 232 -2.48 -11.92 12.75
CA TYR A 232 -1.13 -12.44 12.55
C TYR A 232 -0.98 -13.91 12.92
N SER A 233 -2.04 -14.60 13.37
CA SER A 233 -1.94 -16.02 13.72
C SER A 233 -1.38 -16.87 12.57
N PRO A 234 -1.70 -16.64 11.27
CA PRO A 234 -1.10 -17.43 10.20
C PRO A 234 0.42 -17.25 10.11
N VAL A 235 0.88 -16.00 10.20
CA VAL A 235 2.31 -15.68 10.17
C VAL A 235 3.01 -16.32 11.37
N ILE A 236 2.44 -16.20 12.57
CA ILE A 236 2.99 -16.81 13.79
C ILE A 236 3.08 -18.34 13.64
N LEU A 237 2.03 -18.98 13.13
CA LEU A 237 2.01 -20.42 12.87
C LEU A 237 3.06 -20.83 11.83
N SER A 238 3.26 -20.01 10.79
CA SER A 238 4.31 -20.23 9.80
C SER A 238 5.69 -20.18 10.46
N GLU A 239 5.98 -19.15 11.26
CA GLU A 239 7.27 -19.02 11.94
C GLU A 239 7.56 -20.20 12.88
N ILE A 240 6.54 -20.70 13.59
CA ILE A 240 6.67 -21.91 14.43
C ILE A 240 7.00 -23.13 13.56
N LYS A 241 6.27 -23.33 12.45
CA LYS A 241 6.46 -24.47 11.54
C LYS A 241 7.82 -24.44 10.84
N THR A 242 8.30 -23.24 10.48
CA THR A 242 9.56 -23.04 9.75
C THR A 242 10.74 -22.69 10.66
N LYS A 243 10.57 -22.75 11.98
CA LYS A 243 11.58 -22.40 12.99
C LYS A 243 12.20 -21.01 12.79
N GLY A 244 11.39 -20.01 12.42
CA GLY A 244 11.84 -18.62 12.30
C GLY A 244 12.43 -18.20 10.94
N ARG A 245 12.38 -19.07 9.91
CA ARG A 245 13.02 -18.78 8.60
C ARG A 245 12.64 -17.43 7.97
N ASN A 246 11.39 -17.00 8.11
CA ASN A 246 10.93 -15.76 7.50
C ASN A 246 11.34 -14.52 8.32
N ILE A 247 11.48 -14.65 9.65
CA ILE A 247 12.19 -13.67 10.49
C ILE A 247 13.67 -13.57 10.11
N ASP A 248 14.36 -14.70 9.90
CA ASP A 248 15.76 -14.70 9.49
C ASP A 248 15.93 -13.98 8.15
N SER A 249 15.06 -14.29 7.18
CA SER A 249 15.02 -13.61 5.87
C SER A 249 14.75 -12.11 5.99
N PHE A 250 13.93 -11.69 6.95
CA PHE A 250 13.69 -10.27 7.23
C PHE A 250 14.93 -9.57 7.81
N LEU A 251 15.58 -10.19 8.78
CA LEU A 251 16.82 -9.68 9.37
C LEU A 251 17.92 -9.58 8.31
N ASP A 252 18.01 -10.58 7.44
CA ASP A 252 18.94 -10.57 6.32
C ASP A 252 18.58 -9.51 5.30
N ALA A 253 17.31 -9.29 4.97
CA ALA A 253 16.90 -8.18 4.08
C ALA A 253 17.28 -6.79 4.63
N ILE A 254 17.26 -6.61 5.97
CA ILE A 254 17.74 -5.39 6.63
C ILE A 254 19.28 -5.33 6.62
N LYS A 255 19.97 -6.44 6.86
CA LYS A 255 21.44 -6.52 6.85
C LYS A 255 22.02 -6.39 5.45
N LEU A 256 21.37 -6.90 4.41
CA LEU A 256 21.76 -6.74 3.01
C LEU A 256 21.66 -5.28 2.56
N ASN A 257 20.78 -4.48 3.19
CA ASN A 257 20.82 -3.02 3.04
C ASN A 257 22.04 -2.36 3.73
N ARG A 258 22.76 -3.08 4.60
CA ARG A 258 24.06 -2.67 5.17
C ARG A 258 25.26 -3.30 4.44
N GLY A 259 25.09 -4.42 3.75
CA GLY A 259 26.09 -5.07 2.91
C GLY A 259 25.50 -5.36 1.54
N ILE A 260 25.72 -4.44 0.60
CA ILE A 260 25.28 -4.60 -0.79
C ILE A 260 26.19 -5.64 -1.45
N GLU A 261 25.80 -6.90 -1.38
CA GLU A 261 26.23 -7.92 -2.34
C GLU A 261 24.97 -8.50 -2.98
N THR A 262 24.61 -7.93 -4.11
CA THR A 262 23.66 -8.55 -5.04
C THR A 262 24.43 -9.48 -5.96
N VAL A 263 23.94 -10.70 -6.08
CA VAL A 263 24.50 -11.85 -6.82
C VAL A 263 24.60 -11.63 -8.34
N ASP A 264 24.42 -10.40 -8.84
CA ASP A 264 24.61 -10.01 -10.25
C ASP A 264 25.90 -9.20 -10.50
N ASP A 265 26.74 -8.97 -9.48
CA ASP A 265 28.02 -8.27 -9.62
C ASP A 265 29.19 -9.20 -10.03
N ARG A 266 28.92 -10.29 -10.77
CA ARG A 266 29.95 -10.97 -11.56
C ARG A 266 29.97 -10.28 -12.92
N GLU A 267 30.42 -9.04 -13.06
CA GLU A 267 31.81 -8.84 -13.48
C GLU A 267 32.39 -7.43 -13.22
N ASP A 268 31.66 -6.43 -12.70
CA ASP A 268 32.19 -5.03 -12.71
C ASP A 268 31.65 -4.06 -11.60
N GLY A 269 31.09 -4.58 -10.51
CA GLY A 269 30.26 -3.77 -9.57
C GLY A 269 30.78 -3.55 -8.15
N ALA A 270 31.75 -4.34 -7.69
CA ALA A 270 31.97 -4.59 -6.26
C ALA A 270 32.50 -3.42 -5.40
N ASN A 271 32.76 -2.23 -5.95
CA ASN A 271 33.36 -1.13 -5.18
C ASN A 271 32.74 0.26 -5.43
N ARG A 272 31.41 0.32 -5.62
CA ARG A 272 30.70 1.60 -5.85
C ARG A 272 30.21 2.20 -4.53
N GLY A 273 30.70 3.40 -4.22
CA GLY A 273 30.38 4.14 -3.00
C GLY A 273 28.91 4.60 -2.93
N PHE A 274 28.44 4.91 -1.71
CA PHE A 274 27.07 5.37 -1.45
C PHE A 274 26.65 6.58 -2.31
N ALA A 275 27.57 7.50 -2.57
CA ALA A 275 27.34 8.69 -3.39
C ALA A 275 27.01 8.32 -4.84
N GLU A 276 27.72 7.36 -5.43
CA GLU A 276 27.48 6.88 -6.79
C GLU A 276 26.14 6.16 -6.90
N LYS A 277 25.80 5.33 -5.91
CA LYS A 277 24.49 4.66 -5.84
C LYS A 277 23.33 5.65 -5.73
N THR A 278 23.48 6.68 -4.89
CA THR A 278 22.48 7.73 -4.72
C THR A 278 22.30 8.55 -6.00
N LEU A 279 23.39 8.96 -6.63
CA LEU A 279 23.35 9.70 -7.89
C LEU A 279 22.72 8.88 -9.01
N ARG A 280 23.08 7.61 -9.14
CA ARG A 280 22.46 6.73 -10.14
C ARG A 280 20.97 6.51 -9.89
N ALA A 281 20.56 6.27 -8.66
CA ALA A 281 19.14 6.16 -8.31
C ALA A 281 18.37 7.44 -8.66
N PHE A 282 18.95 8.61 -8.40
CA PHE A 282 18.39 9.89 -8.80
C PHE A 282 18.28 10.03 -10.33
N GLN A 283 19.30 9.61 -11.07
CA GLN A 283 19.30 9.66 -12.54
C GLN A 283 18.30 8.71 -13.18
N GLU A 284 18.25 7.47 -12.72
CA GLU A 284 17.29 6.47 -13.21
C GLU A 284 15.85 6.95 -12.93
N THR A 285 15.61 7.48 -11.73
CA THR A 285 14.32 8.07 -11.36
C THR A 285 13.98 9.29 -12.23
N SER A 286 14.93 10.20 -12.44
CA SER A 286 14.72 11.42 -13.23
C SER A 286 14.48 11.10 -14.71
N THR A 287 15.22 10.13 -15.26
CA THR A 287 15.04 9.64 -16.63
C THR A 287 13.67 8.99 -16.79
N PHE A 288 13.24 8.17 -15.82
CA PHE A 288 11.92 7.56 -15.83
C PHE A 288 10.80 8.61 -15.88
N TYR A 289 10.86 9.63 -15.01
CA TYR A 289 9.89 10.73 -15.04
C TYR A 289 10.00 11.58 -16.31
N TRP A 290 11.21 11.82 -16.81
CA TRP A 290 11.43 12.52 -18.07
C TRP A 290 10.74 11.79 -19.21
N ASN A 291 10.96 10.49 -19.37
CA ASN A 291 10.34 9.67 -20.41
C ASN A 291 8.80 9.69 -20.32
N ILE A 292 8.23 9.69 -19.11
CA ILE A 292 6.77 9.82 -18.93
C ILE A 292 6.25 11.18 -19.44
N VAL A 293 7.00 12.26 -19.21
CA VAL A 293 6.57 13.62 -19.56
C VAL A 293 6.86 13.96 -21.02
N SER A 294 8.01 13.55 -21.54
CA SER A 294 8.47 13.88 -22.90
C SER A 294 8.03 12.84 -23.93
N SER A 295 7.64 11.63 -23.51
CA SER A 295 7.49 10.46 -24.39
C SER A 295 8.75 10.17 -25.22
N ASP A 296 9.91 10.69 -24.80
CA ASP A 296 11.18 10.51 -25.49
C ASP A 296 11.76 9.15 -25.12
N ASN A 297 11.85 8.26 -26.11
CA ASN A 297 12.41 6.92 -25.96
C ASN A 297 13.92 6.88 -26.27
N ASN A 298 14.55 8.01 -26.56
CA ASN A 298 15.99 8.08 -26.87
C ASN A 298 16.83 8.03 -25.59
N GLY A 299 16.91 6.84 -24.98
CA GLY A 299 17.97 6.37 -24.07
C GLY A 299 18.56 7.37 -23.07
N GLY A 300 18.29 7.18 -21.78
CA GLY A 300 18.72 8.05 -20.69
C GLY A 300 20.21 8.45 -20.67
N TYR A 301 20.44 9.72 -20.32
CA TYR A 301 21.77 10.30 -20.06
C TYR A 301 22.34 9.73 -18.75
N ASN A 302 23.22 8.74 -18.85
CA ASN A 302 23.87 8.15 -17.70
C ASN A 302 25.14 8.95 -17.35
N ILE A 303 25.15 9.61 -16.19
CA ILE A 303 26.34 10.26 -15.64
C ILE A 303 27.02 9.22 -14.76
N ARG A 304 28.26 8.87 -15.09
CA ARG A 304 29.09 8.00 -14.27
C ARG A 304 29.99 8.85 -13.38
N ILE A 305 30.26 8.35 -12.18
CA ILE A 305 31.26 8.95 -11.31
C ILE A 305 32.48 8.03 -11.34
N LYS A 306 33.64 8.57 -11.70
CA LYS A 306 34.91 7.86 -11.55
C LYS A 306 35.65 8.45 -10.37
N LYS A 307 36.15 7.58 -9.48
CA LYS A 307 37.07 7.97 -8.42
C LYS A 307 38.44 8.16 -9.04
N ASP A 308 38.98 9.38 -8.95
CA ASP A 308 40.34 9.67 -9.40
C ASP A 308 41.36 9.32 -8.31
N ASP A 309 42.63 9.13 -8.67
CA ASP A 309 43.72 8.73 -7.75
C ASP A 309 43.96 9.77 -6.63
N GLN A 310 43.37 10.97 -6.74
CA GLN A 310 43.38 12.03 -5.73
C GLN A 310 42.11 12.12 -4.87
N ASN A 311 41.28 11.07 -4.80
CA ASN A 311 40.02 11.03 -4.03
C ASN A 311 38.94 12.05 -4.46
N PHE A 312 39.07 12.71 -5.61
CA PHE A 312 38.03 13.55 -6.18
C PHE A 312 37.07 12.75 -7.07
N PHE A 313 35.77 13.02 -6.94
CA PHE A 313 34.73 12.43 -7.79
C PHE A 313 34.62 13.21 -9.10
N ARG A 314 34.89 12.56 -10.23
CA ARG A 314 34.74 13.19 -11.56
C ARG A 314 33.49 12.65 -12.25
N ILE A 315 32.63 13.58 -12.69
CA ILE A 315 31.44 13.32 -13.51
C ILE A 315 31.91 13.04 -14.94
N ILE A 316 31.56 11.86 -15.47
CA ILE A 316 31.88 11.42 -16.83
C ILE A 316 30.58 11.06 -17.55
N CYS A 317 30.35 11.66 -18.71
CA CYS A 317 29.23 11.32 -19.60
C CYS A 317 29.59 10.12 -20.50
N ASN A 318 28.63 9.23 -20.75
CA ASN A 318 28.79 8.16 -21.75
C ASN A 318 28.80 8.71 -23.19
N GLU A 319 29.20 7.89 -24.16
CA GLU A 319 29.27 8.29 -25.58
C GLU A 319 27.92 8.82 -26.12
N ASN A 320 26.80 8.20 -25.74
CA ASN A 320 25.47 8.70 -26.13
C ASN A 320 25.17 10.10 -25.57
N CYS A 321 25.60 10.42 -24.34
CA CYS A 321 25.50 11.76 -23.78
C CYS A 321 26.38 12.77 -24.54
N LYS A 322 27.58 12.37 -24.96
CA LYS A 322 28.48 13.25 -25.72
C LYS A 322 27.98 13.55 -27.14
N ASN A 323 27.30 12.59 -27.77
CA ASN A 323 26.86 12.72 -29.16
C ASN A 323 25.55 13.51 -29.34
N ASN A 324 24.83 13.79 -28.25
CA ASN A 324 23.55 14.51 -28.24
C ASN A 324 23.60 15.86 -27.50
N LEU A 325 24.81 16.36 -27.18
CA LEU A 325 25.08 17.74 -26.78
C LEU A 325 25.46 18.55 -28.02
#